data_AF-A0A1S4CHK4-F1
#
_entry.id   AF-A0A1S4CHK4-F1
#
_cell.length_a   1.000
_cell.length_b   1.000
_cell.length_c   1.000
_cell.angle_alpha   90.00
_cell.angle_beta   90.00
_cell.angle_gamma   90.00
#
_symmetry.space_group_name_H-M   'P 1'
#
loop_
_entity.id
_entity.type
_entity.pdbx_description
1 polymer ?
#
loop_
_entity_poly.entity_id
_entity_poly.type
_entity_poly.pdbx_seq_one_letter_code
_entity_poly.pdbx_strand_id
1 'polypeptide(L)'
;MAKARSIGIGMDYSATSKIALKWAIDNLIEEGDKIIIIHVVSSKLEPTNKQLFEDTGSPLIPLDEFREINVSKYYGLNPDREVLDMLDTVSKLKRVIVVAKVYWGDAREKLCDAAEHLKLDSLTHKI
;
A
#
# COMPACT_ATOMS: atom_id res chain seq x y z
N MET A 1 4.21 26.79 -0.83
CA MET A 1 4.41 25.64 -1.74
C MET A 1 4.35 24.40 -0.86
N ALA A 2 3.17 23.81 -0.71
CA ALA A 2 2.99 22.67 0.21
C ALA A 2 3.75 21.47 -0.35
N LYS A 3 4.62 20.89 0.47
CA LYS A 3 5.46 19.73 0.16
C LYS A 3 4.52 18.54 -0.01
N ALA A 4 4.48 17.93 -1.19
CA ALA A 4 3.71 16.70 -1.43
C ALA A 4 4.18 15.63 -0.43
N ARG A 5 3.33 15.27 0.53
CA ARG A 5 3.66 14.30 1.57
C ARG A 5 3.42 12.90 1.03
N SER A 6 4.30 11.99 1.42
CA SER A 6 4.18 10.58 1.09
C SER A 6 3.67 9.85 2.33
N ILE A 7 2.42 9.40 2.26
CA ILE A 7 1.71 8.76 3.36
C ILE A 7 1.70 7.25 3.14
N GLY A 8 2.38 6.52 4.01
CA GLY A 8 2.38 5.06 4.04
C GLY A 8 1.20 4.50 4.82
N ILE A 9 0.51 3.52 4.26
CA ILE A 9 -0.59 2.83 4.95
C ILE A 9 -0.38 1.33 4.84
N GLY A 10 -0.11 0.69 5.98
CA GLY A 10 0.02 -0.75 6.07
C GLY A 10 -1.34 -1.43 5.94
N MET A 11 -1.53 -2.20 4.88
CA MET A 11 -2.80 -2.84 4.55
C MET A 11 -2.71 -4.34 4.74
N ASP A 12 -3.63 -4.91 5.50
CA ASP A 12 -3.72 -6.36 5.80
C ASP A 12 -5.11 -6.93 5.47
N TYR A 13 -5.99 -6.13 4.85
CA TYR A 13 -7.41 -6.45 4.57
C TYR A 13 -8.30 -6.77 5.78
N SER A 14 -7.73 -6.78 6.99
CA SER A 14 -8.47 -6.79 8.25
C SER A 14 -9.45 -5.60 8.35
N ALA A 15 -10.60 -5.79 8.99
CA ALA A 15 -11.63 -4.75 9.15
C ALA A 15 -11.08 -3.45 9.76
N THR A 16 -10.16 -3.57 10.72
CA THR A 16 -9.49 -2.41 11.34
C THR A 16 -8.61 -1.64 10.35
N SER A 17 -7.92 -2.33 9.43
CA SER A 17 -7.06 -1.68 8.42
C SER A 17 -7.89 -0.88 7.42
N LYS A 18 -9.10 -1.34 7.07
CA LYS A 18 -10.04 -0.57 6.23
C LYS A 18 -10.47 0.73 6.91
N ILE A 19 -10.76 0.66 8.22
CA ILE A 19 -11.11 1.84 9.02
C ILE A 19 -9.92 2.81 9.11
N ALA A 20 -8.71 2.30 9.33
CA ALA A 20 -7.49 3.11 9.37
C ALA A 20 -7.24 3.82 8.03
N LEU A 21 -7.44 3.12 6.91
CA LEU A 21 -7.38 3.72 5.58
C LEU A 21 -8.43 4.84 5.41
N LYS A 22 -9.68 4.58 5.80
CA LYS A 22 -10.74 5.59 5.75
C LYS A 22 -10.37 6.84 6.54
N TRP A 23 -9.88 6.63 7.76
CA TRP A 23 -9.47 7.72 8.64
C TRP A 23 -8.31 8.51 8.05
N ALA A 24 -7.30 7.83 7.51
CA ALA A 24 -6.17 8.46 6.84
C ALA A 24 -6.61 9.28 5.62
N ILE A 25 -7.50 8.74 4.78
CA ILE A 25 -8.07 9.44 3.62
C ILE A 25 -8.78 10.73 4.04
N ASP A 26 -9.51 10.70 5.15
CA ASP A 26 -10.32 11.83 5.60
C ASP A 26 -9.50 12.88 6.37
N ASN A 27 -8.57 12.45 7.23
CA ASN A 27 -7.85 13.30 8.19
C ASN A 27 -6.40 13.59 7.80
N LEU A 28 -5.73 12.69 7.07
CA LEU A 28 -4.29 12.75 6.82
C LEU A 28 -3.96 13.12 5.37
N ILE A 29 -4.79 12.70 4.41
CA ILE A 29 -4.60 12.96 2.98
C ILE A 29 -5.12 14.35 2.60
N GLU A 30 -4.28 15.18 2.01
CA GLU A 30 -4.64 16.47 1.43
C GLU A 30 -4.51 16.45 -0.10
N GLU A 31 -4.96 17.52 -0.77
CA GLU A 31 -4.87 17.60 -2.24
C GLU A 31 -3.40 17.60 -2.72
N GLY A 32 -3.07 16.69 -3.65
CA GLY A 32 -1.72 16.57 -4.21
C GLY A 32 -0.74 15.70 -3.41
N ASP A 33 -1.19 15.07 -2.33
CA ASP A 33 -0.40 14.07 -1.60
C ASP A 33 -0.27 12.73 -2.36
N LYS A 34 0.66 11.89 -1.86
CA LYS A 34 0.92 10.56 -2.37
C LYS A 34 0.61 9.50 -1.31
N ILE A 35 -0.32 8.60 -1.62
CA ILE A 35 -0.66 7.45 -0.79
C ILE A 35 0.14 6.25 -1.25
N ILE A 36 0.87 5.62 -0.33
CA ILE A 36 1.62 4.40 -0.58
C ILE A 36 1.06 3.29 0.31
N ILE A 37 0.29 2.41 -0.31
CA ILE A 37 -0.29 1.23 0.34
C ILE A 37 0.81 0.17 0.45
N ILE A 38 1.19 -0.17 1.68
CA ILE A 38 2.22 -1.17 1.94
C ILE A 38 1.53 -2.45 2.37
N HIS A 39 1.67 -3.50 1.56
CA HIS A 39 1.16 -4.83 1.89
C HIS A 39 2.32 -5.74 2.26
N VAL A 40 2.22 -6.48 3.36
CA VAL A 40 3.23 -7.49 3.70
C VAL A 40 2.61 -8.87 3.66
N VAL A 41 3.07 -9.67 2.72
CA VAL A 41 2.68 -11.07 2.58
C VAL A 41 3.63 -11.94 3.39
N SER A 42 3.10 -12.61 4.41
CA SER A 42 3.88 -13.59 5.18
C SER A 42 4.28 -14.78 4.32
N SER A 43 5.52 -15.22 4.47
CA SER A 43 6.27 -16.20 3.66
C SER A 43 5.65 -17.60 3.49
N LYS A 44 4.49 -17.87 4.11
CA LYS A 44 3.74 -19.13 4.02
C LYS A 44 2.97 -19.29 2.71
N LEU A 45 2.63 -18.19 2.04
CA LEU A 45 2.10 -18.23 0.68
C LEU A 45 3.31 -18.18 -0.24
N GLU A 46 3.59 -19.25 -0.96
CA GLU A 46 4.68 -19.32 -1.93
C GLU A 46 4.25 -18.67 -3.25
N PRO A 47 4.74 -17.47 -3.61
CA PRO A 47 4.84 -17.12 -5.02
C PRO A 47 6.11 -17.76 -5.57
N THR A 48 5.99 -18.35 -6.76
CA THR A 48 7.05 -18.91 -7.63
C THR A 48 8.27 -17.99 -7.82
N ASN A 49 8.17 -16.70 -7.46
CA ASN A 49 9.18 -15.66 -7.70
C ASN A 49 9.70 -14.98 -6.41
N LYS A 50 9.72 -15.66 -5.25
CA LYS A 50 10.33 -15.16 -3.99
C LYS A 50 11.69 -14.47 -4.23
N GLN A 51 12.53 -15.10 -5.04
CA GLN A 51 13.93 -14.69 -5.22
C GLN A 51 14.14 -13.33 -5.93
N LEU A 52 13.16 -12.83 -6.70
CA LEU A 52 13.29 -11.58 -7.45
C LEU A 52 12.92 -10.34 -6.64
N PHE A 53 12.16 -10.51 -5.54
CA PHE A 53 11.62 -9.40 -4.75
C PHE A 53 11.90 -9.50 -3.25
N GLU A 54 12.71 -10.48 -2.84
CA GLU A 54 13.11 -10.73 -1.45
C GLU A 54 13.82 -9.52 -0.82
N ASP A 55 14.61 -8.78 -1.58
CA ASP A 55 15.39 -7.64 -1.09
C ASP A 55 14.58 -6.33 -1.16
N THR A 56 14.06 -5.97 -2.34
CA THR A 56 13.50 -4.64 -2.63
C THR A 56 11.96 -4.54 -2.53
N GLY A 57 11.25 -5.68 -2.46
CA GLY A 57 9.78 -5.75 -2.60
C GLY A 57 9.31 -5.58 -4.04
N SER A 58 7.99 -5.53 -4.27
CA SER A 58 7.40 -5.34 -5.59
C SER A 58 7.72 -3.94 -6.14
N PRO A 59 7.62 -3.73 -7.47
CA PRO A 59 7.55 -2.38 -8.03
C PRO A 59 6.38 -1.59 -7.42
N LEU A 60 6.40 -0.26 -7.58
CA LEU A 60 5.28 0.59 -7.22
C LEU A 60 4.13 0.33 -8.19
N ILE A 61 3.09 -0.34 -7.72
CA ILE A 61 1.93 -0.74 -8.50
C ILE A 61 0.87 0.36 -8.38
N PRO A 62 0.53 1.10 -9.44
CA PRO A 62 -0.57 2.05 -9.39
C PRO A 62 -1.90 1.32 -9.11
N LEU A 63 -2.88 2.04 -8.56
CA LEU A 63 -4.20 1.46 -8.25
C LEU A 63 -4.85 0.77 -9.47
N ASP A 64 -4.59 1.27 -10.68
CA ASP A 64 -5.08 0.71 -11.94
C ASP A 64 -4.57 -0.73 -12.17
N GLU A 65 -3.24 -0.93 -12.09
CA GLU A 65 -2.61 -2.25 -12.15
C GLU A 65 -2.99 -3.12 -10.93
N PHE A 66 -3.12 -2.52 -9.76
CA PHE A 66 -3.48 -3.25 -8.53
C PHE A 66 -4.89 -3.86 -8.63
N ARG A 67 -5.77 -3.26 -9.43
CA ARG A 67 -7.13 -3.77 -9.70
C ARG A 67 -7.13 -4.96 -10.66
N GLU A 68 -6.02 -5.22 -11.35
CA GLU A 68 -5.92 -6.36 -12.24
C GLU A 68 -5.86 -7.67 -11.45
N ILE A 69 -6.72 -8.61 -11.85
CA ILE A 69 -6.79 -9.95 -11.26
C ILE A 69 -5.47 -10.70 -11.45
N ASN A 70 -4.76 -10.42 -12.55
CA ASN A 70 -3.46 -11.03 -12.85
C ASN A 70 -2.39 -10.59 -11.83
N VAL A 71 -2.31 -9.30 -11.54
CA VAL A 71 -1.41 -8.70 -10.53
C VAL A 71 -1.75 -9.23 -9.14
N SER A 72 -3.02 -9.18 -8.76
CA SER A 72 -3.50 -9.68 -7.46
C SER A 72 -3.07 -11.14 -7.21
N LYS A 73 -3.32 -12.03 -8.19
CA LYS A 73 -2.89 -13.43 -8.11
C LYS A 73 -1.37 -13.59 -8.12
N TYR A 74 -0.66 -12.80 -8.91
CA TYR A 74 0.79 -12.84 -9.01
C TYR A 74 1.48 -12.47 -7.68
N TYR A 75 0.94 -11.48 -6.97
CA TYR A 75 1.45 -11.03 -5.68
C TYR A 75 0.86 -11.81 -4.49
N GLY A 76 -0.08 -12.73 -4.71
CA GLY A 76 -0.77 -13.45 -3.64
C GLY A 76 -1.72 -12.57 -2.83
N LEU A 77 -2.18 -11.47 -3.42
CA LEU A 77 -3.08 -10.51 -2.80
C LEU A 77 -4.51 -10.73 -3.25
N ASN A 78 -5.43 -10.48 -2.33
CA ASN A 78 -6.85 -10.43 -2.66
C ASN A 78 -7.36 -9.02 -2.34
N PRO A 79 -7.15 -8.04 -3.26
CA PRO A 79 -7.54 -6.68 -3.01
C PRO A 79 -9.05 -6.59 -2.83
N ASP A 80 -9.43 -6.14 -1.65
CA ASP A 80 -10.81 -5.95 -1.29
C ASP A 80 -11.41 -4.81 -2.13
N ARG A 81 -12.55 -5.06 -2.76
CA ARG A 81 -13.20 -4.09 -3.66
C ARG A 81 -13.54 -2.79 -2.94
N GLU A 82 -13.90 -2.86 -1.66
CA GLU A 82 -14.22 -1.69 -0.85
C GLU A 82 -13.00 -0.76 -0.70
N VAL A 83 -11.83 -1.35 -0.49
CA VAL A 83 -10.56 -0.65 -0.32
C VAL A 83 -10.15 0.00 -1.63
N LEU A 84 -10.24 -0.73 -2.73
CA LEU A 84 -9.98 -0.23 -4.08
C LEU A 84 -10.89 0.95 -4.43
N ASP A 85 -12.18 0.85 -4.12
CA ASP A 85 -13.17 1.89 -4.37
C ASP A 85 -12.88 3.16 -3.57
N MET A 86 -12.52 3.02 -2.29
CA MET A 86 -12.11 4.14 -1.45
C MET A 86 -10.85 4.83 -1.97
N LEU A 87 -9.86 4.06 -2.42
CA LEU A 87 -8.62 4.57 -3.00
C LEU A 87 -8.85 5.28 -4.34
N ASP A 88 -9.71 4.73 -5.20
CA ASP A 88 -10.08 5.34 -6.48
C ASP A 88 -10.84 6.66 -6.25
N THR A 89 -11.78 6.62 -5.30
CA THR A 89 -12.58 7.78 -4.90
C THR A 89 -11.68 8.90 -4.39
N VAL A 90 -10.77 8.64 -3.43
CA VAL A 90 -9.87 9.69 -2.93
C VAL A 90 -8.91 10.18 -4.02
N SER A 91 -8.41 9.29 -4.88
CA SER A 91 -7.54 9.68 -5.98
C SER A 91 -8.22 10.67 -6.93
N LYS A 92 -9.49 10.45 -7.24
CA LYS A 92 -10.28 11.35 -8.09
C LYS A 92 -10.71 12.62 -7.37
N LEU A 93 -11.14 12.51 -6.10
CA LEU A 93 -11.65 13.65 -5.32
C LEU A 93 -10.55 14.63 -4.92
N LYS A 94 -9.43 14.12 -4.39
CA LYS A 94 -8.32 14.92 -3.87
C LYS A 94 -7.13 14.99 -4.84
N ARG A 95 -7.27 14.46 -6.07
CA ARG A 95 -6.18 14.41 -7.08
C ARG A 95 -4.87 13.86 -6.52
N VAL A 96 -4.98 12.85 -5.64
CA VAL A 96 -3.82 12.23 -4.98
C VAL A 96 -3.32 11.03 -5.76
N ILE A 97 -2.02 10.78 -5.65
CA ILE A 97 -1.38 9.65 -6.31
C ILE A 97 -1.46 8.45 -5.38
N VAL A 98 -2.20 7.42 -5.79
CA VAL A 98 -2.27 6.15 -5.05
C VAL A 98 -1.41 5.10 -5.72
N VAL A 99 -0.46 4.56 -4.96
CA VAL A 99 0.38 3.44 -5.36
C VAL A 99 0.40 2.39 -4.25
N ALA A 100 0.56 1.13 -4.63
CA ALA A 100 0.70 -0.01 -3.75
C ALA A 100 2.10 -0.61 -3.90
N LYS A 101 2.64 -1.12 -2.79
CA LYS A 101 3.90 -1.84 -2.76
C LYS A 101 3.76 -3.06 -1.86
N VAL A 102 4.14 -4.21 -2.38
CA VAL A 102 4.03 -5.51 -1.75
C VAL A 102 5.41 -5.93 -1.27
N TYR A 103 5.50 -6.37 -0.04
CA TYR A 103 6.71 -6.95 0.53
C TYR A 103 6.43 -8.37 0.98
N TRP A 104 7.46 -9.21 0.98
CA TRP A 104 7.39 -10.58 1.47
C TRP A 104 8.36 -10.74 2.64
N GLY A 105 7.91 -11.43 3.69
CA GLY A 105 8.71 -11.66 4.89
C GLY A 105 8.08 -11.08 6.16
N ASP A 106 8.92 -10.56 7.04
CA ASP A 106 8.50 -10.02 8.33
C ASP A 106 7.92 -8.60 8.18
N ALA A 107 6.69 -8.39 8.65
CA ALA A 107 5.98 -7.13 8.46
C ALA A 107 6.71 -5.94 9.07
N ARG A 108 7.29 -6.14 10.26
CA ARG A 108 7.98 -5.06 10.98
C ARG A 108 9.24 -4.63 10.24
N GLU A 109 10.05 -5.58 9.79
CA GLU A 109 11.30 -5.28 9.07
C GLU A 109 11.00 -4.64 7.72
N LYS A 110 10.06 -5.21 6.95
CA LYS A 110 9.72 -4.70 5.62
C LYS A 110 9.03 -3.34 5.66
N LEU A 111 8.23 -3.05 6.68
CA LEU A 111 7.66 -1.70 6.86
C LEU A 111 8.73 -0.67 7.22
N CYS A 112 9.71 -1.05 8.04
CA CYS A 112 10.83 -0.19 8.39
C CYS A 112 11.68 0.13 7.16
N ASP A 113 12.06 -0.91 6.42
CA ASP A 113 12.80 -0.78 5.16
C ASP A 113 12.02 0.07 4.15
N ALA A 114 10.72 -0.20 3.98
CA ALA A 114 9.83 0.58 3.14
C ALA A 114 9.79 2.06 3.52
N ALA A 115 9.71 2.37 4.81
CA ALA A 115 9.66 3.76 5.28
C ALA A 115 10.93 4.52 4.93
N GLU A 116 12.10 3.88 5.07
CA GLU A 116 13.39 4.45 4.70
C GLU A 116 13.55 4.57 3.18
N HIS A 117 13.23 3.51 2.43
CA HIS A 117 13.36 3.47 0.97
C HIS A 117 12.43 4.45 0.26
N LEU A 118 11.20 4.59 0.74
CA LEU A 118 10.17 5.44 0.12
C LEU A 118 10.18 6.86 0.68
N LYS A 119 11.02 7.16 1.70
CA LYS A 119 11.06 8.45 2.41
C LYS A 119 9.66 8.93 2.81
N LEU A 120 8.92 8.06 3.47
CA LEU A 120 7.55 8.36 3.91
C LEU A 120 7.58 9.47 4.95
N ASP A 121 6.74 10.49 4.76
CA ASP A 121 6.60 11.61 5.70
C ASP A 121 5.73 11.16 6.90
N SER A 122 4.87 10.15 6.72
CA SER A 122 4.12 9.48 7.78
C SER A 122 3.80 8.04 7.41
N LEU A 123 3.89 7.12 8.38
CA LEU A 123 3.50 5.71 8.22
C LEU A 123 2.43 5.36 9.24
N THR A 124 1.32 4.80 8.76
CA THR A 124 0.24 4.27 9.60
C THR A 124 0.19 2.76 9.42
N HIS A 125 0.45 2.01 10.49
CA HIS A 125 0.29 0.56 10.52
C HIS A 125 -0.19 0.15 11.91
N LYS A 126 -1.10 -0.82 11.97
CA LYS A 126 -1.57 -1.38 13.24
C LYS A 126 -0.51 -2.38 13.72
N ILE A 127 0.09 -2.12 14.89
CA ILE A 127 0.92 -3.07 15.64
C ILE A 127 0.01 -4.09 16.34
#